data_AF-A0A547PT46-F1
#
_entry.id   AF-A0A547PT46-F1
#
_cell.length_a   1.000
_cell.length_b   1.000
_cell.length_c   1.000
_cell.angle_alpha   90.00
_cell.angle_beta   90.00
_cell.angle_gamma   90.00
#
_symmetry.space_group_name_H-M   'P 1'
#
loop_
_entity.id
_entity.type
_entity.pdbx_description
1 polymer ?
#
loop_
_entity_poly.entity_id
_entity_poly.type
_entity_poly.pdbx_seq_one_letter_code
_entity_poly.pdbx_strand_id
1 'polypeptide(L)'
;MSKTTLVHTKRLSPTHIRELHVYYEPGRINYLTYAQKPKGIYFDARVFQQAQGQSFKVHSIRPCQSDPGGSGYLLVAPLTTYRPSLLKAVQARVEETAERLHALCDRRGDAAFAELKALLCLEEGVS
;
A
#
# COMPACT_ATOMS: atom_id res chain seq x y z
N MET A 1 21.12 -0.89 -3.41
CA MET A 1 20.31 -2.11 -3.25
C MET A 1 18.85 -1.71 -3.30
N SER A 2 18.10 -2.21 -4.30
CA SER A 2 16.65 -2.01 -4.38
C SER A 2 16.03 -2.60 -3.11
N LYS A 3 15.51 -1.76 -2.21
CA LYS A 3 14.74 -2.25 -1.07
C LYS A 3 13.45 -2.80 -1.65
N THR A 4 13.33 -4.12 -1.74
CA THR A 4 12.13 -4.79 -2.23
C THR A 4 10.96 -4.35 -1.36
N THR A 5 10.11 -3.49 -1.92
CA THR A 5 8.88 -3.01 -1.25
C THR A 5 7.75 -4.01 -1.44
N LEU A 6 7.86 -4.90 -2.43
CA LEU A 6 6.94 -5.98 -2.69
C LEU A 6 6.90 -6.94 -1.50
N VAL A 7 5.70 -7.17 -1.00
CA VAL A 7 5.41 -8.14 0.06
C VAL A 7 4.82 -9.39 -0.57
N HIS A 8 3.69 -9.24 -1.28
CA HIS A 8 2.95 -10.39 -1.81
C HIS A 8 2.41 -10.13 -3.21
N THR A 9 2.37 -11.18 -4.05
CA THR A 9 1.81 -11.14 -5.41
C THR A 9 0.65 -12.12 -5.55
N LYS A 10 -0.46 -11.70 -6.15
CA LYS A 10 -1.58 -12.56 -6.53
C LYS A 10 -1.83 -12.47 -8.03
N ARG A 11 -1.95 -13.61 -8.70
CA ARG A 11 -2.39 -13.66 -10.09
C ARG A 11 -3.90 -13.44 -10.15
N LEU A 12 -4.33 -12.38 -10.85
CA LEU A 12 -5.75 -12.04 -11.05
C LEU A 12 -6.32 -12.70 -12.30
N SER A 13 -5.49 -12.81 -13.35
CA SER A 13 -5.82 -13.46 -14.62
C SER A 13 -4.53 -13.92 -15.31
N PRO A 14 -4.60 -14.63 -16.45
CA PRO A 14 -3.39 -15.02 -17.19
C PRO A 14 -2.46 -13.84 -17.51
N THR A 15 -3.04 -12.64 -17.72
CA THR A 15 -2.33 -11.43 -18.11
C THR A 15 -2.23 -10.39 -17.00
N HIS A 16 -2.77 -10.63 -15.79
CA HIS A 16 -2.77 -9.63 -14.73
C HIS A 16 -2.32 -10.18 -13.39
N ILE A 17 -1.49 -9.42 -12.69
CA ILE A 17 -1.09 -9.68 -11.31
C ILE A 17 -1.40 -8.45 -10.45
N ARG A 18 -1.65 -8.69 -9.17
CA ARG A 18 -1.71 -7.68 -8.13
C ARG A 18 -0.54 -7.86 -7.19
N GLU A 19 0.18 -6.78 -6.95
CA GLU A 19 1.26 -6.71 -5.99
C GLU A 19 0.83 -5.86 -4.79
N LEU A 20 1.12 -6.35 -3.58
CA LEU A 20 1.00 -5.61 -2.34
C LEU A 20 2.39 -5.13 -1.94
N HIS A 21 2.54 -3.83 -1.73
CA HIS A 21 3.81 -3.25 -1.30
C HIS A 21 3.68 -2.57 0.04
N VAL A 22 4.77 -2.61 0.80
CA VAL A 22 4.96 -1.83 2.01
C VAL A 22 6.32 -1.15 1.94
N TYR A 23 6.34 0.16 2.17
CA TYR A 23 7.55 0.96 2.08
C TYR A 23 7.54 2.13 3.04
N TYR A 24 8.72 2.66 3.33
CA TYR A 24 8.87 3.89 4.08
C TYR A 24 9.04 5.08 3.14
N GLU A 25 8.30 6.15 3.38
CA GLU A 25 8.45 7.43 2.72
C GLU A 25 9.08 8.45 3.69
N PRO A 26 10.24 9.05 3.37
CA PRO A 26 10.88 10.07 4.22
C PRO A 26 10.12 11.41 4.33
N GLY A 27 8.98 11.54 3.64
CA GLY A 27 8.25 12.79 3.44
C GLY A 27 8.72 13.47 2.16
N ARG A 28 7.79 13.79 1.26
CA ARG A 28 8.07 14.47 -0.01
C ARG A 28 7.07 15.59 -0.23
N ILE A 29 7.53 16.69 -0.82
CA ILE A 29 6.65 17.74 -1.30
C ILE A 29 6.09 17.30 -2.65
N ASN A 30 4.77 17.35 -2.81
CA ASN A 30 4.16 17.29 -4.12
C ASN A 30 4.38 18.64 -4.81
N TYR A 31 5.26 18.72 -5.81
CA TYR A 31 5.60 19.99 -6.47
C TYR A 31 4.47 20.61 -7.30
N LEU A 32 3.38 19.87 -7.57
CA LEU A 32 2.21 20.40 -8.27
C LEU A 32 1.24 21.10 -7.30
N THR A 33 1.12 20.59 -6.07
CA THR A 33 0.15 21.11 -5.08
C THR A 33 0.81 21.76 -3.88
N TYR A 34 2.15 21.71 -3.79
CA TYR A 34 2.97 22.06 -2.63
C TYR A 34 2.56 21.34 -1.32
N ALA A 35 1.71 20.31 -1.41
CA ALA A 35 1.31 19.54 -0.26
C ALA A 35 2.44 18.63 0.23
N GLN A 36 2.67 18.61 1.53
CA GLN A 36 3.63 17.72 2.17
C GLN A 36 3.00 16.31 2.30
N LYS A 37 3.56 15.32 1.60
CA LYS A 37 3.26 13.91 1.89
C LYS A 37 3.85 13.59 3.28
N PRO A 38 3.04 13.08 4.23
CA PRO A 38 3.53 12.72 5.54
C PRO A 38 4.69 11.72 5.47
N LYS A 39 5.55 11.78 6.48
CA LYS A 39 6.61 10.80 6.67
C LYS A 39 6.04 9.57 7.39
N GLY A 40 6.39 8.37 6.93
CA GLY A 40 5.78 7.17 7.51
C GLY A 40 5.94 5.90 6.69
N ILE A 41 5.30 4.84 7.16
CA ILE A 41 5.15 3.57 6.45
C ILE A 41 3.85 3.60 5.66
N TYR A 42 3.96 3.26 4.39
CA TYR A 42 2.87 3.24 3.43
C TYR A 42 2.63 1.83 2.93
N PHE A 43 1.36 1.51 2.72
CA PHE A 43 0.90 0.36 1.97
C PHE A 43 0.36 0.82 0.62
N ASP A 44 0.67 0.09 -0.45
CA ASP A 44 -0.02 0.24 -1.72
C ASP A 44 -0.31 -1.10 -2.39
N ALA A 45 -1.33 -1.12 -3.23
CA ALA A 45 -1.68 -2.26 -4.05
C ALA A 45 -1.68 -1.84 -5.52
N ARG A 46 -0.94 -2.59 -6.35
CA ARG A 46 -0.71 -2.24 -7.77
C ARG A 46 -1.13 -3.40 -8.65
N VAL A 47 -1.78 -3.10 -9.76
CA VAL A 47 -2.08 -4.08 -10.80
C VAL A 47 -1.13 -3.89 -11.96
N PHE A 48 -0.49 -4.98 -12.34
CA PHE A 48 0.38 -5.04 -13.51
C PHE A 48 -0.24 -5.95 -14.56
N GLN A 49 -0.15 -5.53 -15.82
CA GLN A 49 -0.42 -6.38 -16.96
C GLN A 49 0.89 -7.02 -17.40
N GLN A 50 0.87 -8.35 -17.55
CA GLN A 50 1.96 -9.15 -18.07
C GLN A 50 1.72 -9.42 -19.55
N ALA A 51 2.63 -8.95 -20.40
CA ALA A 51 2.59 -9.18 -21.84
C ALA A 51 4.03 -9.41 -22.35
N GLN A 52 4.25 -10.46 -23.15
CA GLN A 52 5.54 -10.75 -23.81
C GLN A 52 6.75 -10.73 -22.86
N GLY A 53 6.60 -11.28 -21.64
CA GLY A 53 7.67 -11.30 -20.63
C GLY A 53 7.92 -9.97 -19.92
N GLN A 54 7.16 -8.91 -20.23
CA GLN A 54 7.23 -7.61 -19.60
C GLN A 54 6.02 -7.38 -18.67
N SER A 55 6.23 -6.61 -17.59
CA SER A 55 5.19 -6.22 -16.65
C SER A 55 5.02 -4.71 -16.64
N PHE A 56 3.81 -4.24 -16.97
CA PHE A 56 3.48 -2.82 -17.04
C PHE A 56 2.48 -2.47 -15.95
N LYS A 57 2.76 -1.45 -15.15
CA LYS A 57 1.80 -0.98 -14.15
C LYS A 57 0.61 -0.35 -14.86
N VAL A 58 -0.57 -0.92 -14.70
CA VAL A 58 -1.80 -0.41 -15.33
C VAL A 58 -2.62 0.40 -14.35
N HIS A 59 -2.61 0.02 -13.07
CA HIS A 59 -3.44 0.68 -12.06
C HIS A 59 -2.83 0.63 -10.66
N SER A 60 -3.08 1.66 -9.87
CA SER A 60 -2.93 1.59 -8.40
C SER A 60 -4.32 1.48 -7.81
N ILE A 61 -4.56 0.51 -6.95
CA ILE A 61 -5.87 0.31 -6.35
C ILE A 61 -6.11 1.41 -5.32
N ARG A 62 -7.21 2.13 -5.51
CA ARG A 62 -7.72 3.12 -4.56
C ARG A 62 -8.85 2.45 -3.77
N PRO A 63 -8.65 2.15 -2.48
CA PRO A 63 -9.71 1.51 -1.74
C PRO A 63 -10.84 2.51 -1.39
N CYS A 64 -10.60 3.83 -1.41
CA CYS A 64 -11.61 4.89 -1.23
C CYS A 64 -11.60 5.86 -2.42
N GLN A 65 -12.79 6.19 -2.96
CA GLN A 65 -12.95 7.23 -4.01
C GLN A 65 -12.98 8.64 -3.41
N SER A 66 -13.35 8.75 -2.14
CA SER A 66 -13.60 9.99 -1.38
C SER A 66 -12.34 10.63 -0.80
N ASP A 67 -11.16 9.99 -0.91
CA ASP A 67 -9.89 10.57 -0.49
C ASP A 67 -9.49 11.70 -1.47
N PRO A 68 -9.58 12.99 -1.07
CA PRO A 68 -9.32 14.13 -1.95
C PRO A 68 -7.86 14.19 -2.43
N GLY A 69 -6.97 13.39 -1.83
CA GLY A 69 -5.55 13.28 -2.17
C GLY A 69 -5.20 12.24 -3.24
N GLY A 70 -6.14 11.40 -3.70
CA GLY A 70 -6.00 10.59 -4.93
C GLY A 70 -4.79 9.63 -5.01
N SER A 71 -4.14 9.29 -3.90
CA SER A 71 -2.74 8.89 -3.99
C SER A 71 -2.45 7.40 -4.20
N GLY A 72 -3.46 6.52 -4.19
CA GLY A 72 -3.28 5.09 -4.45
C GLY A 72 -2.40 4.36 -3.43
N TYR A 73 -2.24 4.94 -2.23
CA TYR A 73 -1.51 4.40 -1.09
C TYR A 73 -2.24 4.72 0.22
N LEU A 74 -2.00 3.93 1.26
CA LEU A 74 -2.47 4.16 2.63
C LEU A 74 -1.26 4.48 3.52
N LEU A 75 -1.32 5.57 4.27
CA LEU A 75 -0.39 5.80 5.38
C LEU A 75 -0.76 4.86 6.53
N VAL A 76 0.06 3.83 6.75
CA VAL A 76 -0.18 2.80 7.76
C VAL A 76 0.31 3.25 9.13
N ALA A 77 1.48 3.88 9.18
CA ALA A 77 2.06 4.40 10.41
C ALA A 77 2.79 5.72 10.15
N PRO A 78 2.30 6.86 10.66
CA PRO A 78 3.05 8.12 10.62
C PRO A 78 4.33 7.97 11.44
N LEU A 79 5.45 8.51 10.95
CA LEU A 79 6.74 8.42 11.62
C LEU A 79 7.51 9.73 11.50
N THR A 80 8.15 10.15 12.58
CA THR A 80 9.12 11.25 12.54
C THR A 80 10.50 10.80 12.03
N THR A 81 10.83 9.52 12.16
CA THR A 81 12.11 8.91 11.76
C THR A 81 11.92 7.48 11.25
N TYR A 82 12.86 6.96 10.45
CA TYR A 82 12.77 5.60 9.92
C TYR A 82 12.84 4.56 11.04
N ARG A 83 11.82 3.70 11.14
CA ARG A 83 11.78 2.58 12.10
C ARG A 83 11.75 1.23 11.35
N PRO A 84 12.90 0.53 11.21
CA PRO A 84 12.96 -0.71 10.44
C PRO A 84 12.18 -1.86 11.08
N SER A 85 12.11 -1.94 12.41
CA SER A 85 11.30 -2.94 13.12
C SER A 85 9.81 -2.79 12.80
N LEU A 86 9.31 -1.55 12.80
CA LEU A 86 7.93 -1.25 12.45
C LEU A 86 7.64 -1.57 10.99
N LEU A 87 8.56 -1.24 10.07
CA LEU A 87 8.42 -1.60 8.66
C LEU A 87 8.29 -3.12 8.49
N LYS A 88 9.16 -3.90 9.15
CA LYS A 88 9.11 -5.36 9.12
C LYS A 88 7.81 -5.91 9.73
N ALA A 89 7.32 -5.32 10.83
CA ALA A 89 6.06 -5.73 11.45
C ALA A 89 4.86 -5.50 10.51
N VAL A 90 4.81 -4.37 9.81
CA VAL A 90 3.76 -4.11 8.81
C VAL A 90 3.89 -5.04 7.62
N GLN A 91 5.11 -5.30 7.12
CA GLN A 91 5.35 -6.28 6.05
C GLN A 91 4.88 -7.68 6.43
N ALA A 92 5.22 -8.15 7.64
CA ALA A 92 4.78 -9.44 8.15
C ALA A 92 3.25 -9.52 8.26
N ARG A 93 2.59 -8.45 8.72
CA ARG A 93 1.13 -8.41 8.79
C ARG A 93 0.48 -8.44 7.41
N VAL A 94 1.04 -7.72 6.43
CA VAL A 94 0.55 -7.75 5.04
C VAL A 94 0.69 -9.14 4.45
N GLU A 95 1.81 -9.82 4.71
CA GLU A 95 2.02 -11.21 4.28
C GLU A 95 0.99 -12.15 4.90
N GLU A 96 0.81 -12.08 6.24
CA GLU A 96 -0.13 -12.93 6.99
C GLU A 96 -1.59 -12.72 6.56
N THR A 97 -1.94 -11.49 6.16
CA THR A 97 -3.32 -11.12 5.78
C THR A 97 -3.50 -10.93 4.27
N ALA A 98 -2.56 -11.39 3.45
CA ALA A 98 -2.47 -11.07 2.03
C ALA A 98 -3.76 -11.38 1.25
N GLU A 99 -4.32 -12.59 1.42
CA GLU A 99 -5.55 -12.98 0.71
C GLU A 99 -6.76 -12.11 1.09
N ARG A 100 -6.87 -11.72 2.37
CA ARG A 100 -7.92 -10.79 2.83
C ARG A 100 -7.72 -9.40 2.23
N LEU A 101 -6.48 -8.91 2.18
CA LEU A 101 -6.15 -7.62 1.56
C LEU A 101 -6.49 -7.63 0.06
N HIS A 102 -6.23 -8.74 -0.65
CA HIS A 102 -6.64 -8.88 -2.05
C HIS A 102 -8.16 -8.82 -2.20
N ALA A 103 -8.91 -9.53 -1.36
CA ALA A 103 -10.37 -9.51 -1.39
C ALA A 103 -10.94 -8.10 -1.10
N LEU A 104 -10.33 -7.35 -0.18
CA LEU A 104 -10.71 -5.97 0.10
C LEU A 104 -10.42 -5.04 -1.08
N CYS A 105 -9.32 -5.26 -1.78
CA CYS A 105 -9.00 -4.54 -3.01
C CYS A 105 -10.03 -4.80 -4.13
N ASP A 106 -10.65 -5.99 -4.15
CA ASP A 106 -11.71 -6.34 -5.13
C ASP A 106 -13.05 -5.68 -4.79
N ARG A 107 -13.42 -5.62 -3.50
CA ARG A 107 -14.70 -5.07 -3.03
C ARG A 107 -14.83 -3.56 -3.29
N ARG A 108 -13.74 -2.80 -3.18
CA ARG A 108 -13.68 -1.32 -3.30
C ARG A 108 -14.65 -0.59 -2.34
N GLY A 109 -14.51 0.74 -2.26
CA GLY A 109 -15.41 1.61 -1.50
C GLY A 109 -15.04 1.78 -0.02
N ASP A 110 -15.70 2.73 0.62
CA ASP A 110 -15.29 3.27 1.92
C ASP A 110 -15.28 2.22 3.04
N ALA A 111 -16.19 1.25 3.00
CA ALA A 111 -16.21 0.13 3.94
C ALA A 111 -14.97 -0.78 3.79
N ALA A 112 -14.58 -1.10 2.55
CA ALA A 112 -13.37 -1.90 2.29
C ALA A 112 -12.10 -1.13 2.66
N PHE A 113 -12.08 0.19 2.44
CA PHE A 113 -10.99 1.05 2.89
C PHE A 113 -10.87 1.10 4.41
N ALA A 114 -11.98 1.26 5.14
CA ALA A 114 -12.00 1.26 6.59
C ALA A 114 -11.49 -0.08 7.15
N GLU A 115 -11.92 -1.20 6.56
CA GLU A 115 -11.44 -2.53 6.95
C GLU A 115 -9.94 -2.71 6.65
N LEU A 116 -9.46 -2.23 5.51
CA LEU A 116 -8.03 -2.25 5.16
C LEU A 116 -7.21 -1.39 6.15
N LYS A 117 -7.72 -0.22 6.53
CA LYS A 117 -7.10 0.64 7.54
C LYS A 117 -7.06 -0.07 8.89
N ALA A 118 -8.14 -0.69 9.33
CA ALA A 118 -8.19 -1.43 10.59
C ALA A 118 -7.23 -2.63 10.61
N LEU A 119 -7.03 -3.30 9.48
CA LEU A 119 -6.08 -4.41 9.37
C LEU A 119 -4.62 -3.96 9.48
N LEU A 120 -4.28 -2.82 8.89
CA LEU A 120 -2.89 -2.42 8.71
C LEU A 120 -2.42 -1.38 9.72
N CYS A 121 -3.24 -0.37 10.01
CA CYS A 121 -2.86 0.70 10.93
C CYS A 121 -2.70 0.14 12.34
N LEU A 122 -1.51 0.35 12.87
CA LEU A 122 -1.23 0.14 14.28
C LEU A 122 -1.85 1.33 15.01
N GLU A 123 -2.76 1.08 15.96
CA GLU A 123 -3.24 2.14 16.84
C GLU A 123 -2.03 2.80 17.52
N GLU A 124 -1.99 4.14 17.52
CA GLU A 124 -1.02 4.87 18.33
C GLU A 124 -1.31 4.57 19.80
N GLY A 125 -0.57 3.63 20.39
CA GLY A 125 -0.72 3.35 21.81
C GLY A 125 -0.21 1.99 22.25
N VAL A 126 1.11 1.76 22.19
CA VAL A 126 1.83 1.06 23.27
C VAL A 126 3.29 1.54 23.27
N SER A 127 3.58 2.55 24.10
CA SER A 127 4.75 2.70 25.00
C SER A 127 4.77 4.14 25.51
#